data_AF-A0A1G8M513-F1
#
_entry.id   AF-A0A1G8M513-F1
#
_cell.length_a   1.000
_cell.length_b   1.000
_cell.length_c   1.000
_cell.angle_alpha   90.00
_cell.angle_beta   90.00
_cell.angle_gamma   90.00
#
_symmetry.space_group_name_H-M   'P 1'
#
loop_
_entity.id
_entity.type
_entity.pdbx_description
1 polymer ?
#
loop_
_entity_poly.entity_id
_entity_poly.type
_entity_poly.pdbx_seq_one_letter_code
_entity_poly.pdbx_strand_id
1 'polypeptide(L)'
;MTLRRWAGSAGIVTVLGLSLASCGTDSDDPDASGDTLAVATSTTREPRSTDESGRPPVLFDPCLDLPDDAIEAAGLDPSTEKVSDLTGGEDRTFLTCAYMDPRVKGVNVISTNTTFEEYVERDERAQITDISYADIDGRRAMFNADRHFDKCVLTVETSFGALTITRDVFGGDTPPGERCAGMDGMMRVFLPYLPVGA
;
A
#
# COMPACT_ATOMS: atom_id res chain seq x y z
N MET A 1 20.91 -5.71 -58.98
CA MET A 1 21.13 -7.02 -59.65
C MET A 1 21.38 -8.02 -58.53
N THR A 2 20.63 -9.07 -58.21
CA THR A 2 19.57 -9.92 -58.81
C THR A 2 19.02 -10.76 -57.63
N LEU A 3 17.75 -10.70 -57.22
CA LEU A 3 16.58 -11.50 -57.63
C LEU A 3 16.57 -13.00 -57.25
N ARG A 4 15.58 -13.40 -56.41
CA ARG A 4 14.63 -14.55 -56.50
C ARG A 4 14.26 -15.04 -55.08
N ARG A 5 13.06 -14.81 -54.52
CA ARG A 5 11.72 -15.40 -54.79
C ARG A 5 11.75 -16.91 -55.00
N TRP A 6 11.28 -17.69 -54.03
CA TRP A 6 10.56 -18.94 -54.25
C TRP A 6 9.28 -18.97 -53.40
N ALA A 7 8.22 -19.48 -54.02
CA ALA A 7 6.83 -19.41 -53.63
C ALA A 7 6.23 -20.83 -53.61
N GLY A 8 5.12 -20.97 -52.89
CA GLY A 8 4.08 -21.96 -53.17
C GLY A 8 4.12 -23.22 -52.30
N SER A 9 3.02 -23.91 -52.02
CA SER A 9 1.59 -23.71 -52.32
C SER A 9 0.81 -24.82 -51.59
N ALA A 10 -0.47 -24.55 -51.25
CA ALA A 10 -1.67 -25.44 -51.28
C ALA A 10 -1.60 -26.88 -50.71
N GLY A 11 -2.60 -27.41 -50.01
CA GLY A 11 -3.98 -26.99 -49.73
C GLY A 11 -4.84 -28.16 -49.20
N ILE A 12 -6.15 -27.91 -49.11
CA ILE A 12 -7.31 -28.85 -49.07
C ILE A 12 -7.55 -29.54 -47.69
N VAL A 13 -8.62 -29.36 -46.89
CA VAL A 13 -10.11 -29.18 -47.01
C VAL A 13 -10.90 -30.46 -46.67
N THR A 14 -11.94 -30.30 -45.81
CA THR A 14 -13.18 -31.12 -45.56
C THR A 14 -13.06 -32.44 -44.74
N VAL A 15 -13.98 -32.89 -43.85
CA VAL A 15 -15.36 -32.49 -43.44
C VAL A 15 -15.91 -33.40 -42.29
N LEU A 16 -17.00 -32.95 -41.59
CA LEU A 16 -18.03 -33.69 -40.80
C LEU A 16 -17.56 -34.34 -39.47
N GLY A 17 -18.21 -34.20 -38.29
CA GLY A 17 -19.55 -33.74 -37.91
C GLY A 17 -20.22 -34.83 -37.05
N LEU A 18 -20.56 -34.57 -35.78
CA LEU A 18 -21.58 -35.33 -35.03
C LEU A 18 -22.02 -34.57 -33.77
N SER A 19 -23.27 -34.15 -33.78
CA SER A 19 -24.01 -33.51 -32.70
C SER A 19 -24.63 -34.58 -31.79
N LEU A 20 -24.50 -34.42 -30.48
CA LEU A 20 -25.41 -35.03 -29.51
C LEU A 20 -26.04 -33.90 -28.69
N ALA A 21 -27.34 -33.75 -28.89
CA ALA A 21 -28.19 -32.92 -28.05
C ALA A 21 -28.38 -33.63 -26.70
N SER A 22 -28.09 -32.91 -25.61
CA SER A 22 -28.55 -33.27 -24.27
C SER A 22 -29.24 -32.04 -23.69
N CYS A 23 -30.58 -32.06 -23.70
CA CYS A 23 -31.38 -31.16 -22.89
C CYS A 23 -31.52 -31.81 -21.50
N GLY A 24 -30.89 -31.20 -20.50
CA GLY A 24 -31.21 -31.38 -19.09
C GLY A 24 -31.48 -30.00 -18.53
N THR A 25 -32.75 -29.66 -18.34
CA THR A 25 -33.19 -28.53 -17.52
C THR A 25 -33.21 -28.99 -16.07
N ASP A 26 -32.33 -28.45 -15.25
CA ASP A 26 -32.58 -28.24 -13.83
C ASP A 26 -32.13 -26.81 -13.50
N SER A 27 -33.07 -26.06 -12.94
CA SER A 27 -32.87 -24.76 -12.30
C SER A 27 -32.14 -24.99 -10.97
N ASP A 28 -31.18 -24.13 -10.63
CA ASP A 28 -31.08 -23.44 -9.33
C ASP A 28 -29.71 -22.75 -9.16
N ASP A 29 -29.81 -21.45 -8.89
CA ASP A 29 -28.92 -20.44 -8.29
C ASP A 29 -27.39 -20.36 -8.49
N PRO A 30 -26.84 -19.13 -8.53
CA PRO A 30 -25.41 -18.85 -8.59
C PRO A 30 -24.83 -18.82 -7.17
N ASP A 31 -23.73 -19.52 -6.91
CA ASP A 31 -22.97 -19.23 -5.70
C ASP A 31 -21.46 -19.48 -5.80
N ALA A 32 -20.77 -18.52 -5.20
CA ALA A 32 -19.39 -18.57 -4.72
C ALA A 32 -18.27 -18.81 -5.74
N SER A 33 -17.93 -17.76 -6.49
CA SER A 33 -16.51 -17.45 -6.70
C SER A 33 -15.94 -17.03 -5.34
N GLY A 34 -15.23 -17.94 -4.69
CA GLY A 34 -14.56 -17.70 -3.42
C GLY A 34 -13.47 -16.65 -3.58
N ASP A 35 -13.83 -15.40 -3.33
CA ASP A 35 -12.89 -14.33 -3.01
C ASP A 35 -12.25 -14.72 -1.68
N THR A 36 -11.08 -15.35 -1.75
CA THR A 36 -10.28 -15.64 -0.56
C THR A 36 -9.51 -14.36 -0.24
N LEU A 37 -10.24 -13.32 0.18
CA LEU A 37 -9.66 -12.27 1.00
C LEU A 37 -9.21 -13.00 2.27
N ALA A 38 -7.89 -13.15 2.42
CA ALA A 38 -7.31 -13.62 3.65
C ALA A 38 -7.81 -12.71 4.77
N VAL A 39 -8.79 -13.20 5.53
CA VAL A 39 -9.27 -12.55 6.74
C VAL A 39 -8.05 -12.44 7.64
N ALA A 40 -7.58 -11.21 7.84
CA ALA A 40 -6.53 -10.88 8.80
C ALA A 40 -6.95 -11.47 10.14
N THR A 41 -6.37 -12.62 10.48
CA THR A 41 -6.68 -13.32 11.71
C THR A 41 -5.95 -12.52 12.79
N SER A 42 -6.69 -11.66 13.48
CA SER A 42 -6.19 -10.88 14.62
C SER A 42 -5.77 -11.83 15.74
N THR A 43 -4.57 -12.39 15.62
CA THR A 43 -3.89 -13.04 16.75
C THR A 43 -3.51 -11.93 17.71
N THR A 44 -3.91 -12.05 18.98
CA THR A 44 -3.49 -11.13 20.04
C THR A 44 -1.99 -11.31 20.23
N ARG A 45 -1.21 -10.57 19.46
CA ARG A 45 0.24 -10.52 19.54
C ARG A 45 0.65 -9.42 20.51
N GLU A 46 1.69 -9.68 21.29
CA GLU A 46 2.33 -8.65 22.08
C GLU A 46 2.90 -7.56 21.16
N PRO A 47 2.53 -6.28 21.32
CA PRO A 47 3.05 -5.20 20.49
C PRO A 47 4.58 -5.15 20.55
N ARG A 48 5.24 -4.88 19.42
CA ARG A 48 6.72 -4.76 19.39
C ARG A 48 7.24 -3.61 20.25
N SER A 49 6.41 -2.59 20.47
CA SER A 49 6.70 -1.45 21.34
C SER A 49 5.39 -0.82 21.84
N THR A 50 5.41 -0.28 23.05
CA THR A 50 4.33 0.51 23.64
C THR A 50 4.92 1.66 24.46
N ASP A 51 4.21 2.77 24.55
CA ASP A 51 4.52 3.87 25.46
C ASP A 51 3.72 3.79 26.78
N GLU A 52 4.02 4.70 27.72
CA GLU A 52 3.35 4.79 29.03
C GLU A 52 2.36 5.96 29.13
N SER A 53 1.97 6.57 28.00
CA SER A 53 1.19 7.82 27.97
C SER A 53 -0.31 7.66 28.20
N GLY A 54 -0.82 6.42 28.19
CA GLY A 54 -2.26 6.13 28.26
C GLY A 54 -3.03 6.45 26.96
N ARG A 55 -2.33 6.75 25.87
CA ARG A 55 -2.90 6.86 24.52
C ARG A 55 -3.48 5.53 24.03
N PRO A 56 -4.34 5.54 22.99
CA PRO A 56 -4.80 4.32 22.34
C PRO A 56 -3.63 3.41 21.94
N PRO A 57 -3.75 2.09 22.11
CA PRO A 57 -2.73 1.16 21.67
C PRO A 57 -2.65 1.16 20.14
N VAL A 58 -1.42 1.09 19.60
CA VAL A 58 -1.21 0.90 18.17
C VAL A 58 -1.49 -0.55 17.84
N LEU A 59 -2.58 -0.80 17.11
CA LEU A 59 -3.11 -2.15 16.84
C LEU A 59 -2.59 -2.78 15.54
N PHE A 60 -1.90 -2.00 14.71
CA PHE A 60 -1.40 -2.42 13.42
C PHE A 60 0.12 -2.28 13.37
N ASP A 61 0.79 -3.36 13.05
CA ASP A 61 2.22 -3.47 12.97
C ASP A 61 2.67 -3.73 11.53
N PRO A 62 3.27 -2.73 10.84
CA PRO A 62 3.53 -2.85 9.41
C PRO A 62 4.53 -3.95 9.03
N CYS A 63 5.37 -4.42 9.96
CA CYS A 63 6.30 -5.52 9.66
C CYS A 63 5.65 -6.91 9.79
N LEU A 64 4.45 -6.99 10.35
CA LEU A 64 3.86 -8.27 10.77
C LEU A 64 2.49 -8.49 10.15
N ASP A 65 1.77 -7.40 9.94
CA ASP A 65 0.38 -7.41 9.49
C ASP A 65 0.27 -7.11 7.98
N LEU A 66 1.35 -6.70 7.32
CA LEU A 66 1.43 -6.59 5.87
C LEU A 66 2.04 -7.88 5.28
N PRO A 67 1.27 -8.66 4.51
CA PRO A 67 1.82 -9.81 3.80
C PRO A 67 2.66 -9.37 2.59
N ASP A 68 3.59 -10.23 2.16
CA ASP A 68 4.52 -9.95 1.05
C ASP A 68 3.79 -9.56 -0.25
N ASP A 69 2.62 -10.15 -0.54
CA ASP A 69 1.84 -9.82 -1.74
C ASP A 69 1.27 -8.39 -1.69
N ALA A 70 0.92 -7.88 -0.51
CA ALA A 70 0.56 -6.48 -0.32
C ALA A 70 1.77 -5.55 -0.52
N ILE A 71 2.93 -5.94 -0.01
CA ILE A 71 4.18 -5.18 -0.18
C ILE A 71 4.55 -5.11 -1.67
N GLU A 72 4.46 -6.22 -2.39
CA GLU A 72 4.68 -6.28 -3.84
C GLU A 72 3.63 -5.46 -4.62
N ALA A 73 2.35 -5.56 -4.27
CA ALA A 73 1.27 -4.78 -4.89
C ALA A 73 1.43 -3.26 -4.66
N ALA A 74 2.03 -2.87 -3.54
CA ALA A 74 2.45 -1.50 -3.24
C ALA A 74 3.69 -1.04 -4.05
N GLY A 75 4.32 -1.94 -4.81
CA GLY A 75 5.50 -1.67 -5.62
C GLY A 75 6.80 -1.64 -4.82
N LEU A 76 6.86 -2.37 -3.71
CA LEU A 76 8.03 -2.50 -2.83
C LEU A 76 8.61 -3.92 -2.88
N ASP A 77 9.83 -4.08 -2.37
CA ASP A 77 10.51 -5.37 -2.27
C ASP A 77 10.42 -5.94 -0.84
N PRO A 78 9.62 -7.00 -0.58
CA PRO A 78 9.49 -7.59 0.75
C PRO A 78 10.81 -8.18 1.27
N SER A 79 11.74 -8.58 0.39
CA SER A 79 13.05 -9.11 0.82
C SER A 79 13.96 -8.05 1.46
N THR A 80 13.59 -6.77 1.33
CA THR A 80 14.31 -5.63 1.91
C THR A 80 13.74 -5.19 3.25
N GLU A 81 12.76 -5.92 3.79
CA GLU A 81 12.15 -5.62 5.07
C GLU A 81 13.19 -5.35 6.17
N LYS A 82 12.99 -4.24 6.86
CA LYS A 82 13.78 -3.91 8.03
C LYS A 82 12.89 -3.28 9.10
N VAL A 83 12.84 -3.92 10.26
CA VAL A 83 12.36 -3.29 11.49
C VAL A 83 13.20 -2.04 11.74
N SER A 84 12.54 -0.89 11.74
CA SER A 84 13.18 0.41 11.97
C SER A 84 12.42 1.19 13.03
N ASP A 85 11.99 0.49 14.08
CA ASP A 85 11.30 1.11 15.20
C ASP A 85 12.16 2.23 15.75
N LEU A 86 11.61 3.44 15.65
CA LEU A 86 11.98 4.48 16.56
C LEU A 86 11.26 4.12 17.84
N THR A 87 12.00 3.80 18.91
CA THR A 87 11.40 3.82 20.24
C THR A 87 10.88 5.25 20.40
N GLY A 88 9.58 5.44 20.20
CA GLY A 88 8.93 6.68 20.52
C GLY A 88 9.29 6.98 21.96
N GLY A 89 9.58 8.24 22.25
CA GLY A 89 9.84 8.62 23.63
C GLY A 89 8.72 8.15 24.56
N GLU A 90 8.88 8.41 25.86
CA GLU A 90 7.95 7.94 26.89
C GLU A 90 6.46 8.29 26.63
N ASP A 91 6.17 9.18 25.67
CA ASP A 91 4.85 9.73 25.38
C ASP A 91 4.11 9.18 24.14
N ARG A 92 4.76 8.40 23.25
CA ARG A 92 4.13 7.91 22.00
C ARG A 92 4.72 6.59 21.50
N THR A 93 3.91 5.81 20.79
CA THR A 93 4.32 4.58 20.12
C THR A 93 4.52 4.82 18.62
N PHE A 94 5.61 4.30 18.06
CA PHE A 94 5.88 4.25 16.62
C PHE A 94 6.33 2.84 16.23
N LEU A 95 5.52 2.13 15.46
CA LEU A 95 5.88 0.85 14.85
C LEU A 95 6.25 1.11 13.41
N THR A 96 7.51 0.88 13.05
CA THR A 96 8.01 1.25 11.72
C THR A 96 8.60 0.05 11.01
N CYS A 97 8.16 -0.17 9.76
CA CYS A 97 8.80 -1.07 8.84
C CYS A 97 9.34 -0.33 7.62
N ALA A 98 10.60 -0.60 7.28
CA ALA A 98 11.25 -0.04 6.11
C ALA A 98 11.35 -1.08 5.00
N TYR A 99 11.13 -0.62 3.76
CA TYR A 99 11.27 -1.37 2.53
C TYR A 99 11.97 -0.50 1.48
N MET A 100 12.40 -1.11 0.38
CA MET A 100 12.91 -0.42 -0.80
C MET A 100 11.92 -0.52 -1.96
N ASP A 101 11.80 0.55 -2.75
CA ASP A 101 11.22 0.47 -4.09
C ASP A 101 12.25 -0.06 -5.12
N PRO A 102 11.83 -0.50 -6.33
CA PRO A 102 12.73 -0.97 -7.38
C PRO A 102 13.77 0.06 -7.86
N ARG A 103 13.60 1.34 -7.51
CA ARG A 103 14.55 2.44 -7.80
C ARG A 103 15.44 2.74 -6.60
N VAL A 104 15.48 1.85 -5.61
CA VAL A 104 16.30 1.93 -4.40
C VAL A 104 15.96 3.14 -3.53
N LYS A 105 14.69 3.58 -3.56
CA LYS A 105 14.18 4.60 -2.64
C LYS A 105 13.71 3.93 -1.36
N GLY A 106 14.14 4.46 -0.22
CA GLY A 106 13.63 4.02 1.08
C GLY A 106 12.18 4.43 1.24
N VAL A 107 11.36 3.46 1.68
CA VAL A 107 9.97 3.67 2.07
C VAL A 107 9.79 3.18 3.48
N ASN A 108 9.24 4.02 4.36
CA ASN A 108 8.84 3.60 5.70
C ASN A 108 7.32 3.59 5.79
N VAL A 109 6.76 2.50 6.31
CA VAL A 109 5.36 2.39 6.76
C VAL A 109 5.37 2.47 8.28
N ILE A 110 4.63 3.43 8.83
CA ILE A 110 4.70 3.83 10.23
C ILE A 110 3.29 3.85 10.83
N SER A 111 3.05 3.03 11.83
CA SER A 111 1.85 3.11 12.68
C SER A 111 2.17 3.87 13.96
N THR A 112 1.30 4.80 14.36
CA THR A 112 1.51 5.59 15.58
C THR A 112 0.20 5.97 16.25
N ASN A 113 0.29 6.25 17.55
CA ASN A 113 -0.78 6.87 18.34
C ASN A 113 -0.70 8.40 18.44
N THR A 114 0.05 9.01 17.52
CA THR A 114 -0.07 10.43 17.20
C THR A 114 -1.33 10.65 16.37
N THR A 115 -2.19 11.60 16.75
CA THR A 115 -3.43 11.88 16.00
C THR A 115 -3.15 12.62 14.69
N PHE A 116 -4.10 12.55 13.76
CA PHE A 116 -4.02 13.31 12.51
C PHE A 116 -3.89 14.82 12.77
N GLU A 117 -4.63 15.37 13.74
CA GLU A 117 -4.53 16.77 14.16
C GLU A 117 -3.13 17.12 14.68
N GLU A 118 -2.50 16.26 15.47
CA GLU A 118 -1.14 16.51 15.97
C GLU A 118 -0.12 16.60 14.81
N TYR A 119 -0.31 15.80 13.76
CA TYR A 119 0.49 15.90 12.53
C TYR A 119 0.25 17.22 11.79
N VAL A 120 -1.01 17.64 11.65
CA VAL A 120 -1.37 18.92 11.03
C VAL A 120 -0.77 20.09 11.81
N GLU A 121 -1.00 20.15 13.12
CA GLU A 121 -0.48 21.20 13.99
C GLU A 121 1.06 21.24 13.98
N ARG A 122 1.73 20.08 13.92
CA ARG A 122 3.19 20.01 13.81
C ARG A 122 3.67 20.66 12.52
N ASP A 123 3.06 20.33 11.38
CA ASP A 123 3.50 20.83 10.08
C ASP A 123 3.15 22.32 9.91
N GLU A 124 2.03 22.78 10.46
CA GLU A 124 1.69 24.20 10.55
C GLU A 124 2.70 24.99 11.39
N ARG A 125 3.06 24.48 12.59
CA ARG A 125 4.08 25.11 13.45
C ARG A 125 5.47 25.12 12.79
N ALA A 126 5.78 24.08 12.02
CA ALA A 126 7.01 23.99 11.24
C ALA A 126 6.97 24.85 9.96
N GLN A 127 5.85 25.54 9.69
CA GLN A 127 5.64 26.41 8.53
C GLN A 127 5.89 25.68 7.19
N ILE A 128 5.53 24.40 7.14
CA ILE A 128 5.60 23.59 5.94
C ILE A 128 4.63 24.17 4.91
N THR A 129 5.13 24.47 3.71
CA THR A 129 4.35 25.18 2.69
C THR A 129 3.82 24.30 1.56
N ASP A 130 4.37 23.09 1.42
CA ASP A 130 3.98 22.11 0.40
C ASP A 130 3.12 21.00 1.03
N ILE A 131 1.97 21.40 1.56
CA ILE A 131 0.95 20.51 2.14
C ILE A 131 -0.26 20.44 1.22
N SER A 132 -0.81 19.25 1.03
CA SER A 132 -2.14 19.08 0.45
C SER A 132 -2.96 18.06 1.24
N TYR A 133 -4.28 18.25 1.25
CA TYR A 133 -5.22 17.36 1.93
C TYR A 133 -6.01 16.55 0.93
N ALA A 134 -6.36 15.32 1.30
CA ALA A 134 -7.17 14.43 0.49
C ALA A 134 -8.09 13.57 1.37
N ASP A 135 -9.00 12.88 0.70
CA ASP A 135 -9.73 11.74 1.25
C ASP A 135 -9.19 10.46 0.61
N ILE A 136 -8.80 9.49 1.43
CA ILE A 136 -8.39 8.15 0.97
C ILE A 136 -9.33 7.15 1.65
N ASP A 137 -10.27 6.63 0.87
CA ASP A 137 -11.25 5.63 1.28
C ASP A 137 -12.07 6.05 2.52
N GLY A 138 -12.51 7.32 2.54
CA GLY A 138 -13.29 7.90 3.63
C GLY A 138 -12.47 8.37 4.83
N ARG A 139 -11.13 8.36 4.72
CA ARG A 139 -10.20 8.81 5.77
C ARG A 139 -9.53 10.10 5.37
N ARG A 140 -9.38 11.01 6.33
CA ARG A 140 -8.59 12.23 6.12
C ARG A 140 -7.13 11.86 5.88
N ALA A 141 -6.56 12.49 4.86
CA ALA A 141 -5.19 12.30 4.45
C ALA A 141 -4.48 13.65 4.28
N MET A 142 -3.19 13.68 4.59
CA MET A 142 -2.32 14.83 4.41
C MET A 142 -1.03 14.39 3.70
N PHE A 143 -0.71 15.04 2.60
CA PHE A 143 0.58 14.95 1.93
C PHE A 143 1.45 16.12 2.35
N ASN A 144 2.71 15.84 2.67
CA ASN A 144 3.76 16.82 2.88
C ASN A 144 4.90 16.50 1.89
N ALA A 145 5.09 17.40 0.92
CA ALA A 145 6.08 17.28 -0.15
C ALA A 145 7.27 18.26 0.04
N ASP A 146 7.45 18.80 1.24
CA ASP A 146 8.38 19.89 1.48
C ASP A 146 9.83 19.50 1.16
N ARG A 147 10.47 20.39 0.41
CA ARG A 147 11.79 20.18 -0.18
C ARG A 147 12.90 20.08 0.86
N HIS A 148 12.68 20.53 2.08
CA HIS A 148 13.69 20.52 3.13
C HIS A 148 13.95 19.12 3.71
N PHE A 149 12.99 18.19 3.55
CA PHE A 149 13.04 16.90 4.24
C PHE A 149 13.55 15.74 3.37
N ASP A 150 13.85 15.99 2.08
CA ASP A 150 14.26 14.99 1.08
C ASP A 150 13.34 13.75 1.01
N LYS A 151 12.10 13.89 1.47
CA LYS A 151 11.06 12.86 1.47
C LYS A 151 9.70 13.45 1.18
N CYS A 152 8.82 12.64 0.60
CA CYS A 152 7.38 12.87 0.71
C CYS A 152 6.84 12.08 1.90
N VAL A 153 5.88 12.67 2.61
CA VAL A 153 5.14 12.04 3.70
C VAL A 153 3.65 12.03 3.34
N LEU A 154 3.01 10.88 3.45
CA LEU A 154 1.56 10.72 3.40
C LEU A 154 1.11 10.21 4.76
N THR A 155 0.28 10.97 5.47
CA THR A 155 -0.33 10.58 6.75
C THR A 155 -1.83 10.41 6.54
N VAL A 156 -2.37 9.28 6.99
CA VAL A 156 -3.81 8.97 6.97
C VAL A 156 -4.31 8.73 8.39
N GLU A 157 -5.48 9.27 8.68
CA GLU A 157 -6.18 9.12 9.95
C GLU A 157 -6.62 7.66 10.19
N THR A 158 -6.40 7.20 11.42
CA THR A 158 -6.86 5.90 11.93
C THR A 158 -7.41 6.05 13.35
N SER A 159 -8.20 5.10 13.84
CA SER A 159 -8.78 5.16 15.19
C SER A 159 -7.75 5.02 16.31
N PHE A 160 -6.59 4.43 16.03
CA PHE A 160 -5.46 4.38 16.97
C PHE A 160 -4.54 5.60 16.86
N GLY A 161 -4.69 6.47 15.86
CA GLY A 161 -3.85 7.65 15.63
C GLY A 161 -3.66 7.90 14.14
N ALA A 162 -2.53 7.45 13.57
CA ALA A 162 -2.27 7.60 12.15
C ALA A 162 -1.43 6.46 11.56
N LEU A 163 -1.66 6.20 10.28
CA LEU A 163 -0.78 5.42 9.41
C LEU A 163 -0.04 6.38 8.48
N THR A 164 1.29 6.32 8.49
CA THR A 164 2.14 7.21 7.69
C THR A 164 3.04 6.41 6.75
N ILE A 165 3.11 6.84 5.49
CA ILE A 165 4.11 6.40 4.54
C ILE A 165 5.09 7.55 4.33
N THR A 166 6.38 7.28 4.45
CA THR A 166 7.44 8.18 3.98
C THR A 166 8.12 7.56 2.79
N ARG A 167 8.48 8.36 1.78
CA ARG A 167 9.27 7.92 0.64
C ARG A 167 10.37 8.93 0.34
N ASP A 168 11.59 8.44 0.24
CA ASP A 168 12.71 9.28 -0.14
C ASP A 168 12.53 9.85 -1.56
N VAL A 169 12.83 11.13 -1.73
CA VAL A 169 12.80 11.83 -3.03
C VAL A 169 14.19 12.31 -3.43
N PHE A 170 15.21 11.49 -3.15
CA PHE A 170 16.61 11.75 -3.51
C PHE A 170 16.74 12.19 -4.97
N GLY A 171 17.61 13.17 -5.19
CA GLY A 171 18.07 13.55 -6.53
C GLY A 171 17.47 14.82 -7.13
N GLY A 172 16.65 15.59 -6.40
CA GLY A 172 16.29 16.99 -6.72
C GLY A 172 15.45 17.24 -8.00
N ASP A 173 15.51 16.34 -8.97
CA ASP A 173 14.94 16.50 -10.31
C ASP A 173 13.44 16.16 -10.37
N THR A 174 12.88 15.56 -9.31
CA THR A 174 11.43 15.32 -9.24
C THR A 174 10.69 16.66 -9.07
N PRO A 175 9.81 17.04 -10.01
CA PRO A 175 9.00 18.25 -9.90
C PRO A 175 8.22 18.26 -8.57
N PRO A 176 8.03 19.43 -7.92
CA PRO A 176 7.31 19.51 -6.64
C PRO A 176 6.00 18.73 -6.59
N GLY A 177 5.12 18.91 -7.58
CA GLY A 177 3.83 18.22 -7.67
C GLY A 177 3.91 16.70 -7.92
N GLU A 178 5.09 16.17 -8.23
CA GLU A 178 5.30 14.73 -8.49
C GLU A 178 6.02 14.02 -7.34
N ARG A 179 6.51 14.75 -6.33
CA ARG A 179 7.28 14.19 -5.19
C ARG A 179 6.52 13.11 -4.45
N CYS A 180 5.20 13.28 -4.32
CA CYS A 180 4.30 12.35 -3.65
C CYS A 180 3.54 11.40 -4.59
N ALA A 181 3.81 11.46 -5.90
CA ALA A 181 3.04 10.71 -6.89
C ALA A 181 3.00 9.21 -6.58
N GLY A 182 1.79 8.62 -6.61
CA GLY A 182 1.53 7.20 -6.39
C GLY A 182 1.51 6.74 -4.93
N MET A 183 1.79 7.62 -3.96
CA MET A 183 1.74 7.24 -2.54
C MET A 183 0.31 7.00 -2.03
N ASP A 184 -0.69 7.63 -2.65
CA ASP A 184 -2.10 7.34 -2.40
C ASP A 184 -2.50 5.93 -2.83
N GLY A 185 -2.00 5.47 -3.99
CA GLY A 185 -2.17 4.09 -4.45
C GLY A 185 -1.53 3.09 -3.49
N MET A 186 -0.30 3.37 -3.05
CA MET A 186 0.40 2.56 -2.04
C MET A 186 -0.40 2.46 -0.73
N MET A 187 -0.90 3.59 -0.24
CA MET A 187 -1.71 3.62 0.98
C MET A 187 -2.98 2.78 0.84
N ARG A 188 -3.68 2.85 -0.30
CA ARG A 188 -4.88 2.02 -0.56
C ARG A 188 -4.60 0.52 -0.58
N VAL A 189 -3.37 0.11 -0.87
CA VAL A 189 -2.98 -1.31 -0.74
C VAL A 189 -2.90 -1.73 0.73
N PHE A 190 -2.46 -0.84 1.62
CA PHE A 190 -2.25 -1.16 3.04
C PHE A 190 -3.51 -1.00 3.91
N LEU A 191 -4.38 -0.05 3.60
CA LEU A 191 -5.59 0.23 4.40
C LEU A 191 -6.49 -1.00 4.65
N PRO A 192 -6.69 -1.94 3.71
CA PRO A 192 -7.47 -3.16 3.96
C PRO A 192 -6.90 -4.10 5.04
N TYR A 193 -5.62 -3.97 5.38
CA TYR A 193 -4.96 -4.78 6.41
C TYR A 193 -5.06 -4.18 7.80
N LEU A 194 -5.62 -2.97 7.92
CA LEU A 194 -5.87 -2.38 9.23
C LEU A 194 -6.97 -3.17 9.97
N PRO A 195 -6.91 -3.25 11.31
CA PRO A 195 -7.97 -3.86 12.11
C PRO A 195 -9.34 -3.24 11.83
N VAL A 196 -10.42 -4.02 11.99
CA VAL A 196 -11.78 -3.51 11.79
C VAL A 196 -12.05 -2.35 12.75
N GLY A 197 -12.50 -1.21 12.20
CA GLY A 197 -12.72 0.01 12.99
C GLY A 197 -11.46 0.80 13.32
N ALA A 198 -10.31 0.42 12.78
CA ALA A 198 -9.16 1.30 12.60
C ALA A 198 -9.50 2.47 11.69
#